data_AF-H0EME5-F1
#
_entry.id   AF-H0EME5-F1
#
_cell.length_a   1.000
_cell.length_b   1.000
_cell.length_c   1.000
_cell.angle_alpha   90.00
_cell.angle_beta   90.00
_cell.angle_gamma   90.00
#
_symmetry.space_group_name_H-M   'P 1'
#
loop_
_entity.id
_entity.type
_entity.pdbx_description
1 polymer ?
#
loop_
_entity_poly.entity_id
_entity_poly.type
_entity_poly.pdbx_seq_one_letter_code
_entity_poly.pdbx_strand_id
1 'polypeptide(L)'
;MNLNLPIRTASKRNDESRKHFTNYTPTSSTEAISGPVREPAPLNDRLIVGLDFGTTYSGVAAVYTSTPDDVEIIKTWPGGNGITSDKVPTEISYEYPLNAPEGTEPKIKWGFQFRPEESRLRCIKLFLDRSQKLPFYVSPLETAAQLKKFNKNVVDAVSDYLTQVYEHTMETLTRRYGESFMSSTKVEFVLTCPAVWSDAAKNTTLQAAERAGMGAKADIQMISEPEAAAVYTLKAIQPNHLSAGDNFVVCDAGGGTVDLIAYKILSLKPLRVEESAVGTGGLCGSAFLNYRFEEHVRDRIGKERFDEMKLKKAKCWQMGLRYWEEFVKRNFNEEEHAEVNVPFPGLPDDEEAGLDCGFLVMTAKQIKDIFEPVVKEVCDLVQGQVDGIRQKGGIVSGIVLVGGFGQSNYLYTRLKSHFNTAAPPPYSERPTHAQATALMQNGSVEVMQPVNAWTAVVRGAVLRGLEGSMVRAVLESAVGEVDDLGAVPKSLFTRLTTTRGVEFDNLDFTLEMVVESAG
;
A
#
# COMPACT_ATOMS: atom_id res chain seq x y z
N MET A 1 -0.02 45.24 44.97
CA MET A 1 0.30 44.28 46.05
C MET A 1 1.34 43.33 45.52
N ASN A 2 2.61 43.53 45.91
CA ASN A 2 3.71 42.60 45.69
C ASN A 2 3.79 41.69 46.91
N LEU A 3 3.94 40.37 46.73
CA LEU A 3 4.45 39.48 47.76
C LEU A 3 5.17 38.27 47.13
N ASN A 4 6.39 38.07 47.63
CA ASN A 4 7.45 37.15 47.25
C ASN A 4 7.16 35.68 47.61
N LEU A 5 7.85 34.76 46.93
CA LEU A 5 8.43 33.54 47.52
C LEU A 5 9.81 33.22 46.88
N PRO A 6 10.75 32.52 47.57
CA PRO A 6 12.18 32.79 47.52
C PRO A 6 13.06 31.74 46.80
N ILE A 7 14.28 32.18 46.49
CA ILE A 7 15.41 31.45 45.88
C ILE A 7 16.08 30.50 46.88
N ARG A 8 16.50 29.29 46.44
CA ARG A 8 17.73 28.62 46.94
C ARG A 8 18.32 27.55 45.99
N THR A 9 19.51 27.88 45.49
CA THR A 9 20.75 27.08 45.35
C THR A 9 20.79 25.82 44.47
N ALA A 10 21.55 25.93 43.38
CA ALA A 10 22.15 24.82 42.64
C ALA A 10 23.46 24.35 43.30
N SER A 11 23.69 23.03 43.33
CA SER A 11 24.99 22.43 43.65
C SER A 11 25.14 21.04 43.02
N LYS A 12 26.22 20.93 42.23
CA LYS A 12 27.09 19.76 41.98
C LYS A 12 26.44 18.43 41.57
N ARG A 13 26.61 18.09 40.28
CA ARG A 13 27.21 16.84 39.75
C ARG A 13 26.86 16.71 38.26
N ASN A 14 27.78 17.12 37.39
CA ASN A 14 27.82 16.69 35.99
C ASN A 14 29.23 17.02 35.47
N ASP A 15 30.21 16.25 35.91
CA ASP A 15 31.59 16.37 35.45
C ASP A 15 32.34 15.02 35.49
N GLU A 16 31.64 13.92 35.17
CA GLU A 16 32.27 12.62 34.94
C GLU A 16 31.60 11.92 33.76
N SER A 17 32.26 11.97 32.59
CA SER A 17 32.30 10.93 31.54
C SER A 17 33.04 11.48 30.31
N ARG A 18 34.25 11.97 30.52
CA ARG A 18 35.24 12.23 29.46
C ARG A 18 36.56 11.66 29.96
N LYS A 19 37.16 10.78 29.16
CA LYS A 19 38.51 10.17 29.26
C LYS A 19 38.54 8.74 29.80
N HIS A 20 38.55 7.78 28.87
CA HIS A 20 39.18 6.44 28.91
C HIS A 20 39.10 5.98 27.43
N PHE A 21 40.15 5.76 26.63
CA PHE A 21 41.54 5.39 26.83
C PHE A 21 42.40 5.85 25.64
N THR A 22 43.68 6.16 25.87
CA THR A 22 44.76 6.04 24.88
C THR A 22 45.94 5.29 25.50
N ASN A 23 46.62 4.50 24.65
CA ASN A 23 47.96 3.89 24.75
C ASN A 23 48.04 2.37 25.02
N TYR A 24 48.33 1.61 23.96
CA TYR A 24 49.25 0.46 24.02
C TYR A 24 49.86 0.12 22.64
N THR A 25 51.15 -0.23 22.58
CA THR A 25 51.87 -0.90 21.46
C THR A 25 53.25 -1.36 21.98
N PRO A 26 54.01 -2.30 21.36
CA PRO A 26 53.69 -3.59 20.69
C PRO A 26 54.51 -4.78 21.26
N THR A 27 54.21 -6.04 20.87
CA THR A 27 55.21 -7.05 20.39
C THR A 27 54.60 -8.41 20.02
N SER A 28 55.24 -9.06 19.03
CA SER A 28 55.31 -10.51 18.71
C SER A 28 54.35 -11.11 17.66
N SER A 29 54.84 -11.04 16.41
CA SER A 29 54.92 -12.11 15.38
C SER A 29 54.11 -13.40 15.53
N THR A 30 53.22 -13.62 14.55
CA THR A 30 53.17 -14.84 13.72
C THR A 30 52.47 -14.52 12.40
N GLU A 31 53.19 -14.66 11.29
CA GLU A 31 52.65 -14.57 9.93
C GLU A 31 51.74 -15.78 9.65
N ALA A 32 50.49 -15.51 9.25
CA ALA A 32 49.71 -16.42 8.44
C ALA A 32 49.29 -15.63 7.20
N ILE A 33 49.76 -16.08 6.04
CA ILE A 33 49.51 -15.47 4.74
C ILE A 33 48.03 -15.69 4.40
N SER A 34 47.20 -14.70 4.72
CA SER A 34 45.88 -14.53 4.12
C SER A 34 46.06 -13.77 2.82
N GLY A 35 45.72 -14.41 1.69
CA GLY A 35 45.56 -13.73 0.41
C GLY A 35 44.61 -12.52 0.52
N PRO A 36 44.58 -11.62 -0.46
CA PRO A 36 43.80 -10.39 -0.35
C PRO A 36 42.35 -10.75 0.01
N VAL A 37 41.98 -10.44 1.25
CA VAL A 37 40.58 -10.34 1.64
C VAL A 37 40.04 -9.27 0.71
N ARG A 38 39.22 -9.69 -0.24
CA ARG A 38 38.46 -8.77 -1.07
C ARG A 38 37.54 -8.07 -0.08
N GLU A 39 37.96 -6.89 0.41
CA GLU A 39 37.07 -5.99 1.11
C GLU A 39 35.83 -5.86 0.22
N PRO A 40 34.61 -6.09 0.75
CA PRO A 40 33.43 -5.73 -0.01
C PRO A 40 33.61 -4.27 -0.40
N ALA A 41 33.52 -3.97 -1.70
CA ALA A 41 33.57 -2.60 -2.17
C ALA A 41 32.66 -1.77 -1.27
N PRO A 42 33.09 -0.60 -0.77
CA PRO A 42 32.23 0.20 0.09
C PRO A 42 30.92 0.40 -0.66
N LEU A 43 29.84 -0.17 -0.11
CA LEU A 43 28.49 0.13 -0.58
C LEU A 43 28.38 1.64 -0.36
N ASN A 44 28.47 2.42 -1.43
CA ASN A 44 28.21 3.85 -1.33
C ASN A 44 26.84 3.98 -0.70
N ASP A 45 26.80 4.57 0.50
CA ASP A 45 25.56 4.75 1.22
C ASP A 45 24.57 5.49 0.33
N ARG A 46 23.32 5.04 0.36
CA ARG A 46 22.26 5.52 -0.54
C ARG A 46 20.98 5.74 0.23
N LEU A 47 20.12 6.59 -0.32
CA LEU A 47 18.74 6.75 0.11
C LEU A 47 17.86 5.82 -0.72
N ILE A 48 17.04 5.03 -0.05
CA ILE A 48 16.00 4.23 -0.69
C ILE A 48 14.67 4.90 -0.39
N VAL A 49 13.89 5.19 -1.43
CA VAL A 49 12.58 5.80 -1.36
C VAL A 49 11.54 4.80 -1.85
N GLY A 50 10.68 4.34 -0.96
CA GLY A 50 9.50 3.56 -1.30
C GLY A 50 8.35 4.49 -1.66
N LEU A 51 7.71 4.25 -2.80
CA LEU A 51 6.52 4.97 -3.25
C LEU A 51 5.36 4.00 -3.46
N ASP A 52 4.34 4.16 -2.65
CA ASP A 52 3.03 3.55 -2.87
C ASP A 52 2.15 4.52 -3.64
N PHE A 53 2.05 4.33 -4.96
CA PHE A 53 1.13 5.08 -5.81
C PHE A 53 -0.24 4.40 -5.77
N GLY A 54 -1.09 4.73 -4.80
CA GLY A 54 -2.40 4.10 -4.59
C GLY A 54 -3.54 4.77 -5.37
N THR A 55 -4.68 4.07 -5.51
CA THR A 55 -5.84 4.59 -6.28
C THR A 55 -6.47 5.85 -5.67
N THR A 56 -6.58 5.89 -4.34
CA THR A 56 -7.21 6.98 -3.59
C THR A 56 -6.20 7.83 -2.82
N TYR A 57 -5.13 7.20 -2.34
CA TYR A 57 -4.08 7.83 -1.54
C TYR A 57 -2.74 7.22 -1.94
N SER A 58 -1.70 8.05 -2.01
CA SER A 58 -0.32 7.65 -2.20
C SER A 58 0.52 7.93 -0.96
N GLY A 59 1.56 7.13 -0.71
CA GLY A 59 2.44 7.28 0.44
C GLY A 59 3.90 7.20 0.04
N VAL A 60 4.77 7.91 0.78
CA VAL A 60 6.22 7.86 0.58
C VAL A 60 6.91 7.51 1.89
N ALA A 61 7.86 6.59 1.81
CA ALA A 61 8.77 6.26 2.89
C ALA A 61 10.20 6.34 2.40
N ALA A 62 11.13 6.68 3.28
CA ALA A 62 12.55 6.77 2.96
C ALA A 62 13.40 6.17 4.07
N VAL A 63 14.55 5.61 3.70
CA VAL A 63 15.59 5.15 4.63
C VAL A 63 16.96 5.44 4.05
N TYR A 64 17.90 5.72 4.92
CA TYR A 64 19.31 5.80 4.58
C TYR A 64 19.99 4.47 4.92
N THR A 65 20.76 3.89 4.00
CA THR A 65 21.29 2.52 4.16
C THR A 65 22.22 2.34 5.35
N SER A 66 22.86 3.41 5.85
CA SER A 66 23.69 3.32 7.06
C SER A 66 22.88 3.32 8.36
N THR A 67 21.58 3.65 8.29
CA THR A 67 20.61 3.59 9.40
C THR A 67 19.35 2.82 8.96
N PRO A 68 19.48 1.51 8.64
CA PRO A 68 18.43 0.73 7.98
C PRO A 68 17.16 0.53 8.83
N ASP A 69 17.25 0.70 10.15
CA ASP A 69 16.12 0.60 11.07
C ASP A 69 15.26 1.88 11.11
N ASP A 70 15.78 3.01 10.62
CA ASP A 70 15.13 4.33 10.71
C ASP A 70 14.26 4.63 9.48
N VAL A 71 13.27 3.77 9.21
CA VAL A 71 12.31 3.99 8.11
C VAL A 71 11.36 5.14 8.44
N GLU A 72 11.54 6.26 7.72
CA GLU A 72 10.73 7.45 7.84
C GLU A 72 9.54 7.43 6.87
N ILE A 73 8.39 7.91 7.33
CA ILE A 73 7.23 8.18 6.48
C ILE A 73 7.14 9.69 6.27
N ILE A 74 6.94 10.14 5.02
CA ILE A 74 6.63 11.53 4.73
C ILE A 74 5.18 11.81 5.15
N LYS A 75 5.01 12.67 6.15
CA LYS A 75 3.69 12.98 6.73
C LYS A 75 3.19 14.39 6.46
N THR A 76 4.06 15.29 6.03
CA THR A 76 3.72 16.68 5.74
C THR A 76 3.53 16.83 4.24
N TRP A 77 2.42 17.44 3.83
CA TRP A 77 2.04 17.55 2.42
C TRP A 77 1.54 18.97 2.11
N PRO A 78 1.74 19.47 0.87
CA PRO A 78 1.21 20.77 0.46
C PRO A 78 -0.32 20.82 0.61
N GLY A 79 -0.84 21.95 1.10
CA GLY A 79 -2.27 22.12 1.36
C GLY A 79 -2.79 21.49 2.66
N GLY A 80 -1.95 20.77 3.41
CA GLY A 80 -2.34 20.14 4.69
C GLY A 80 -2.63 21.11 5.84
N ASN A 81 -2.36 22.42 5.69
CA ASN A 81 -2.62 23.46 6.70
C ASN A 81 -2.09 23.15 8.11
N GLY A 82 -0.91 22.50 8.20
CA GLY A 82 -0.28 22.10 9.47
C GLY A 82 -0.75 20.75 10.00
N ILE A 83 -1.71 20.09 9.35
CA ILE A 83 -2.14 18.72 9.65
C ILE A 83 -1.18 17.75 8.96
N THR A 84 -0.73 16.74 9.71
CA THR A 84 0.06 15.62 9.18
C THR A 84 -0.84 14.46 8.76
N SER A 85 -0.44 13.74 7.73
CA SER A 85 -1.12 12.54 7.23
C SER A 85 -0.10 11.57 6.68
N ASP A 86 -0.20 10.29 7.05
CA ASP A 86 0.72 9.24 6.59
C ASP A 86 0.68 9.02 5.06
N LYS A 87 -0.39 9.50 4.40
CA LYS A 87 -0.57 9.48 2.95
C LYS A 87 -1.21 10.76 2.42
N VAL A 88 -1.06 11.01 1.13
CA VAL A 88 -1.64 12.14 0.39
C VAL A 88 -2.69 11.65 -0.62
N PRO A 89 -3.82 12.36 -0.83
CA PRO A 89 -4.81 11.97 -1.83
C PRO A 89 -4.19 11.83 -3.23
N THR A 90 -4.60 10.79 -3.97
CA THR A 90 -4.24 10.60 -5.38
C THR A 90 -5.20 11.37 -6.26
N GLU A 91 -5.11 12.70 -6.14
CA GLU A 91 -5.98 13.65 -6.81
C GLU A 91 -5.14 14.71 -7.52
N ILE A 92 -5.56 15.11 -8.72
CA ILE A 92 -4.90 16.15 -9.52
C ILE A 92 -5.92 16.99 -10.31
N SER A 93 -5.65 18.28 -10.47
CA SER A 93 -6.36 19.13 -11.42
C SER A 93 -5.41 20.09 -12.13
N TYR A 94 -5.91 20.66 -13.21
CA TYR A 94 -5.21 21.62 -14.04
C TYR A 94 -6.03 22.90 -14.12
N GLU A 95 -5.37 24.04 -14.02
CA GLU A 95 -5.98 25.36 -14.15
C GLU A 95 -5.09 26.28 -14.98
N TYR A 96 -5.64 26.89 -16.02
CA TYR A 96 -4.97 27.98 -16.71
C TYR A 96 -5.17 29.29 -15.93
N PRO A 97 -4.12 30.10 -15.73
CA PRO A 97 -4.28 31.46 -15.26
C PRO A 97 -5.27 32.25 -16.14
N LEU A 98 -5.99 33.19 -15.53
CA LEU A 98 -6.87 34.08 -16.29
C LEU A 98 -6.05 34.88 -17.31
N ASN A 99 -6.45 34.86 -18.58
CA ASN A 99 -5.72 35.48 -19.70
C ASN A 99 -4.33 34.90 -19.96
N ALA A 100 -4.10 33.62 -19.66
CA ALA A 100 -2.84 32.95 -20.00
C ALA A 100 -2.56 33.02 -21.52
N PRO A 101 -1.35 33.46 -21.93
CA PRO A 101 -0.92 33.39 -23.33
C PRO A 101 -1.02 31.96 -23.89
N GLU A 102 -1.23 31.85 -25.20
CA GLU A 102 -1.18 30.56 -25.89
C GLU A 102 0.19 29.90 -25.68
N GLY A 103 0.19 28.61 -25.32
CA GLY A 103 1.40 27.87 -24.95
C GLY A 103 1.82 27.95 -23.48
N THR A 104 1.06 28.63 -22.61
CA THR A 104 1.29 28.57 -21.15
C THR A 104 1.00 27.18 -20.62
N GLU A 105 1.89 26.63 -19.79
CA GLU A 105 1.64 25.37 -19.08
C GLU A 105 0.57 25.55 -17.98
N PRO A 106 -0.39 24.61 -17.84
CA PRO A 106 -1.40 24.72 -16.80
C PRO A 106 -0.79 24.57 -15.41
N LYS A 107 -1.32 25.33 -14.45
CA LYS A 107 -0.97 25.15 -13.05
C LYS A 107 -1.61 23.88 -12.51
N ILE A 108 -0.84 23.10 -11.76
CA ILE A 108 -1.29 21.87 -11.11
C ILE A 108 -1.73 22.16 -9.67
N LYS A 109 -2.85 21.57 -9.26
CA LYS A 109 -3.21 21.34 -7.85
C LYS A 109 -3.27 19.84 -7.61
N TRP A 110 -2.81 19.39 -6.45
CA TRP A 110 -2.79 17.97 -6.11
C TRP A 110 -2.98 17.73 -4.61
N GLY A 111 -3.26 16.48 -4.23
CA GLY A 111 -3.27 16.06 -2.83
C GLY A 111 -4.24 16.86 -1.96
N PHE A 112 -3.73 17.51 -0.90
CA PHE A 112 -4.55 18.28 0.04
C PHE A 112 -4.79 19.74 -0.38
N GLN A 113 -4.35 20.15 -1.57
CA GLN A 113 -4.48 21.54 -2.02
C GLN A 113 -5.90 21.94 -2.43
N PHE A 114 -6.82 20.99 -2.49
CA PHE A 114 -8.18 21.22 -2.95
C PHE A 114 -9.11 21.73 -1.86
N ARG A 115 -9.99 22.65 -2.24
CA ARG A 115 -11.20 22.98 -1.46
C ARG A 115 -12.29 21.94 -1.74
N PRO A 116 -13.24 21.67 -0.82
CA PRO A 116 -14.27 20.64 -1.01
C PRO A 116 -15.05 20.76 -2.34
N GLU A 117 -15.31 21.97 -2.84
CA GLU A 117 -16.10 22.22 -4.05
C GLU A 117 -15.34 22.12 -5.38
N GLU A 118 -14.01 22.04 -5.38
CA GLU A 118 -13.21 22.10 -6.61
C GLU A 118 -13.31 20.80 -7.44
N SER A 119 -13.33 20.89 -8.76
CA SER A 119 -13.27 19.68 -9.60
C SER A 119 -11.85 19.12 -9.60
N ARG A 120 -11.73 17.79 -9.60
CA ARG A 120 -10.44 17.10 -9.62
C ARG A 120 -10.56 15.72 -10.24
N LEU A 121 -9.48 15.26 -10.85
CA LEU A 121 -9.35 13.90 -11.33
C LEU A 121 -9.04 12.98 -10.16
N ARG A 122 -9.71 11.83 -10.12
CA ARG A 122 -9.59 10.78 -9.10
C ARG A 122 -9.45 9.44 -9.79
N CYS A 123 -8.91 8.45 -9.08
CA CYS A 123 -8.79 7.08 -9.57
C CYS A 123 -8.00 6.93 -10.89
N ILE A 124 -7.11 7.89 -11.21
CA ILE A 124 -6.32 7.89 -12.45
C ILE A 124 -5.46 6.63 -12.59
N LYS A 125 -5.07 6.02 -11.46
CA LYS A 125 -4.36 4.74 -11.40
C LYS A 125 -5.11 3.61 -12.12
N LEU A 126 -6.44 3.54 -12.01
CA LEU A 126 -7.24 2.45 -12.57
C LEU A 126 -7.24 2.40 -14.10
N PHE A 127 -6.84 3.49 -14.76
CA PHE A 127 -6.75 3.56 -16.23
C PHE A 127 -5.45 2.98 -16.80
N LEU A 128 -4.48 2.66 -15.94
CA LEU A 128 -3.18 2.13 -16.37
C LEU A 128 -3.28 0.69 -16.86
N ASP A 129 -4.20 -0.11 -16.30
CA ASP A 129 -4.50 -1.45 -16.81
C ASP A 129 -5.78 -1.45 -17.65
N ARG A 130 -5.62 -1.33 -18.97
CA ARG A 130 -6.74 -1.31 -19.92
C ARG A 130 -7.43 -2.67 -20.08
N SER A 131 -6.84 -3.75 -19.56
CA SER A 131 -7.46 -5.08 -19.60
C SER A 131 -8.56 -5.22 -18.54
N GLN A 132 -8.53 -4.38 -17.50
CA GLN A 132 -9.51 -4.41 -16.43
C GLN A 132 -10.71 -3.51 -16.75
N LYS A 133 -11.90 -4.01 -16.44
CA LYS A 133 -13.12 -3.21 -16.54
C LYS A 133 -13.09 -2.15 -15.45
N LEU A 134 -13.22 -0.88 -15.83
CA LEU A 134 -13.32 0.20 -14.86
C LEU A 134 -14.61 0.05 -14.02
N PRO A 135 -14.57 0.40 -12.72
CA PRO A 135 -15.78 0.47 -11.90
C PRO A 135 -16.83 1.39 -12.53
N PHE A 136 -18.12 1.10 -12.32
CA PHE A 136 -19.24 1.82 -12.94
C PHE A 136 -19.22 3.34 -12.66
N TYR A 137 -18.57 3.74 -11.58
CA TYR A 137 -18.48 5.13 -11.13
C TYR A 137 -17.27 5.89 -11.68
N VAL A 138 -16.34 5.21 -12.35
CA VAL A 138 -15.20 5.86 -13.03
C VAL A 138 -15.60 6.07 -14.47
N SER A 139 -15.88 7.32 -14.85
CA SER A 139 -16.30 7.67 -16.21
C SER A 139 -15.09 7.92 -17.12
N PRO A 140 -14.80 7.04 -18.10
CA PRO A 140 -13.67 7.26 -19.01
C PRO A 140 -13.89 8.48 -19.88
N LEU A 141 -15.15 8.73 -20.26
CA LEU A 141 -15.53 9.88 -21.09
C LEU A 141 -15.31 11.20 -20.35
N GLU A 142 -15.71 11.26 -19.07
CA GLU A 142 -15.53 12.47 -18.27
C GLU A 142 -14.05 12.74 -18.00
N THR A 143 -13.28 11.72 -17.60
CA THR A 143 -11.83 11.83 -17.41
C THR A 143 -11.14 12.32 -18.69
N ALA A 144 -11.45 11.72 -19.83
CA ALA A 144 -10.90 12.15 -21.12
C ALA A 144 -11.31 13.57 -21.49
N ALA A 145 -12.57 13.95 -21.26
CA ALA A 145 -13.05 15.31 -21.54
C ALA A 145 -12.37 16.36 -20.65
N GLN A 146 -12.12 16.07 -19.38
CA GLN A 146 -11.39 16.95 -18.48
C GLN A 146 -9.94 17.12 -18.92
N LEU A 147 -9.24 16.03 -19.27
CA LEU A 147 -7.83 16.06 -19.69
C LEU A 147 -7.62 16.69 -21.06
N LYS A 148 -8.55 16.47 -22.00
CA LYS A 148 -8.48 17.05 -23.35
C LYS A 148 -8.48 18.58 -23.35
N LYS A 149 -9.10 19.22 -22.34
CA LYS A 149 -9.06 20.70 -22.16
C LYS A 149 -7.64 21.23 -21.98
N PHE A 150 -6.72 20.38 -21.54
CA PHE A 150 -5.32 20.70 -21.27
C PHE A 150 -4.36 19.97 -22.21
N ASN A 151 -4.88 19.39 -23.30
CA ASN A 151 -4.12 18.57 -24.25
C ASN A 151 -3.34 17.41 -23.57
N LYS A 152 -3.91 16.83 -22.52
CA LYS A 152 -3.32 15.72 -21.77
C LYS A 152 -4.11 14.42 -21.95
N ASN A 153 -3.45 13.31 -21.72
CA ASN A 153 -4.04 11.98 -21.55
C ASN A 153 -3.80 11.46 -20.12
N VAL A 154 -4.29 10.26 -19.80
CA VAL A 154 -4.20 9.73 -18.43
C VAL A 154 -2.76 9.44 -18.00
N VAL A 155 -1.89 9.00 -18.91
CA VAL A 155 -0.46 8.77 -18.59
C VAL A 155 0.23 10.10 -18.27
N ASP A 156 -0.14 11.18 -18.95
CA ASP A 156 0.37 12.52 -18.63
C ASP A 156 -0.10 12.93 -17.22
N ALA A 157 -1.36 12.66 -16.87
CA ALA A 157 -1.87 12.97 -15.54
C ALA A 157 -1.24 12.15 -14.41
N VAL A 158 -0.96 10.88 -14.66
CA VAL A 158 -0.21 10.03 -13.74
C VAL A 158 1.21 10.56 -13.60
N SER A 159 1.89 10.87 -14.71
CA SER A 159 3.24 11.42 -14.70
C SER A 159 3.28 12.74 -13.93
N ASP A 160 2.38 13.67 -14.20
CA ASP A 160 2.31 14.97 -13.52
C ASP A 160 2.08 14.81 -12.02
N TYR A 161 1.18 13.91 -11.60
CA TYR A 161 0.97 13.60 -10.18
C TYR A 161 2.23 13.03 -9.53
N LEU A 162 2.90 12.08 -10.20
CA LEU A 162 4.15 11.51 -9.72
C LEU A 162 5.28 12.54 -9.66
N THR A 163 5.34 13.51 -10.59
CA THR A 163 6.26 14.65 -10.54
C THR A 163 6.04 15.46 -9.28
N GLN A 164 4.78 15.78 -8.95
CA GLN A 164 4.49 16.52 -7.72
C GLN A 164 4.90 15.77 -6.45
N VAL A 165 4.70 14.45 -6.42
CA VAL A 165 5.14 13.60 -5.30
C VAL A 165 6.66 13.54 -5.23
N TYR A 166 7.35 13.38 -6.36
CA TYR A 166 8.80 13.34 -6.46
C TYR A 166 9.43 14.65 -5.99
N GLU A 167 9.00 15.79 -6.52
CA GLU A 167 9.52 17.11 -6.16
C GLU A 167 9.37 17.38 -4.65
N HIS A 168 8.18 17.12 -4.10
CA HIS A 168 7.92 17.27 -2.67
C HIS A 168 8.77 16.32 -1.81
N THR A 169 8.98 15.09 -2.28
CA THR A 169 9.83 14.10 -1.61
C THR A 169 11.27 14.59 -1.57
N MET A 170 11.82 15.01 -2.71
CA MET A 170 13.19 15.50 -2.82
C MET A 170 13.39 16.78 -2.00
N GLU A 171 12.42 17.69 -2.00
CA GLU A 171 12.44 18.89 -1.15
C GLU A 171 12.45 18.51 0.34
N THR A 172 11.60 17.57 0.75
CA THR A 172 11.51 17.11 2.14
C THR A 172 12.83 16.48 2.61
N LEU A 173 13.40 15.60 1.79
CA LEU A 173 14.69 14.96 2.07
C LEU A 173 15.83 16.00 2.10
N THR A 174 15.83 16.97 1.19
CA THR A 174 16.82 18.06 1.16
C THR A 174 16.75 18.95 2.39
N ARG A 175 15.54 19.30 2.85
CA ARG A 175 15.36 20.06 4.10
C ARG A 175 15.86 19.29 5.32
N ARG A 176 15.73 17.96 5.32
CA ARG A 176 16.15 17.09 6.42
C ARG A 176 17.65 16.85 6.46
N TYR A 177 18.23 16.44 5.35
CA TYR A 177 19.64 16.01 5.27
C TYR A 177 20.60 17.10 4.78
N GLY A 178 20.08 18.16 4.18
CA GLY A 178 20.86 19.26 3.61
C GLY A 178 21.31 19.03 2.15
N GLU A 179 21.52 20.13 1.43
CA GLU A 179 21.86 20.10 -0.02
C GLU A 179 23.16 19.34 -0.32
N SER A 180 24.19 19.49 0.52
CA SER A 180 25.48 18.82 0.32
C SER A 180 25.38 17.31 0.45
N PHE A 181 24.50 16.81 1.32
CA PHE A 181 24.27 15.38 1.46
C PHE A 181 23.49 14.84 0.26
N MET A 182 22.39 15.52 -0.11
CA MET A 182 21.55 15.09 -1.22
C MET A 182 22.28 15.12 -2.57
N SER A 183 23.20 16.05 -2.78
CA SER A 183 23.97 16.13 -4.04
C SER A 183 25.04 15.05 -4.20
N SER A 184 25.48 14.44 -3.10
CA SER A 184 26.51 13.39 -3.07
C SER A 184 25.96 11.99 -2.81
N THR A 185 24.70 11.87 -2.39
CA THR A 185 24.04 10.61 -2.05
C THR A 185 23.13 10.15 -3.18
N LYS A 186 23.31 8.90 -3.63
CA LYS A 186 22.41 8.29 -4.61
C LYS A 186 21.02 8.08 -3.99
N VAL A 187 19.97 8.41 -4.74
CA VAL A 187 18.58 8.11 -4.38
C VAL A 187 18.04 7.04 -5.31
N GLU A 188 17.51 5.96 -4.74
CA GLU A 188 16.91 4.84 -5.47
C GLU A 188 15.42 4.75 -5.13
N PHE A 189 14.58 4.48 -6.13
CA PHE A 189 13.13 4.40 -5.96
C PHE A 189 12.65 2.95 -6.07
N VAL A 190 11.75 2.57 -5.17
CA VAL A 190 11.01 1.30 -5.19
C VAL A 190 9.52 1.62 -5.27
N LEU A 191 8.90 1.33 -6.41
CA LEU A 191 7.49 1.59 -6.66
C LEU A 191 6.64 0.35 -6.41
N THR A 192 5.46 0.53 -5.83
CA THR A 192 4.51 -0.56 -5.66
C THR A 192 3.49 -0.60 -6.79
N CYS A 193 3.00 -1.80 -7.11
CA CYS A 193 1.90 -1.98 -8.05
C CYS A 193 0.97 -3.15 -7.63
N PRO A 194 -0.31 -3.15 -8.03
CA PRO A 194 -1.21 -4.27 -7.77
C PRO A 194 -0.65 -5.58 -8.34
N ALA A 195 -0.85 -6.70 -7.64
CA ALA A 195 -0.33 -8.00 -8.08
C ALA A 195 -1.00 -8.49 -9.37
N VAL A 196 -2.27 -8.15 -9.56
CA VAL A 196 -3.08 -8.57 -10.72
C VAL A 196 -2.88 -7.72 -11.97
N TRP A 197 -1.97 -6.76 -11.95
CA TRP A 197 -1.73 -5.89 -13.10
C TRP A 197 -0.96 -6.57 -14.21
N SER A 198 -1.39 -6.30 -15.45
CA SER A 198 -0.67 -6.70 -16.65
C SER A 198 0.72 -6.06 -16.72
N ASP A 199 1.66 -6.72 -17.39
CA ASP A 199 3.01 -6.17 -17.58
C ASP A 199 3.00 -4.86 -18.39
N ALA A 200 1.99 -4.67 -19.24
CA ALA A 200 1.73 -3.40 -19.90
C ALA A 200 1.45 -2.28 -18.89
N ALA A 201 0.59 -2.53 -17.89
CA ALA A 201 0.26 -1.56 -16.84
C ALA A 201 1.47 -1.24 -15.94
N LYS A 202 2.24 -2.27 -15.55
CA LYS A 202 3.51 -2.10 -14.82
C LYS A 202 4.50 -1.25 -15.62
N ASN A 203 4.68 -1.55 -16.90
CA ASN A 203 5.55 -0.80 -17.79
C ASN A 203 5.09 0.65 -17.98
N THR A 204 3.79 0.92 -18.15
CA THR A 204 3.26 2.29 -18.24
C THR A 204 3.48 3.07 -16.94
N THR A 205 3.37 2.42 -15.78
CA THR A 205 3.66 3.03 -14.47
C THR A 205 5.13 3.44 -14.37
N LEU A 206 6.04 2.55 -14.76
CA LEU A 206 7.48 2.85 -14.81
C LEU A 206 7.80 3.99 -15.76
N GLN A 207 7.16 4.05 -16.94
CA GLN A 207 7.33 5.16 -17.88
C GLN A 207 6.86 6.49 -17.30
N ALA A 208 5.76 6.50 -16.55
CA ALA A 208 5.28 7.70 -15.88
C ALA A 208 6.23 8.14 -14.74
N ALA A 209 6.79 7.20 -14.00
CA ALA A 209 7.77 7.46 -12.94
C ALA A 209 9.11 8.00 -13.49
N GLU A 210 9.59 7.44 -14.60
CA GLU A 210 10.77 7.94 -15.32
C GLU A 210 10.56 9.38 -15.79
N ARG A 211 9.40 9.68 -16.42
CA ARG A 211 9.02 11.04 -16.82
C ARG A 211 8.90 12.01 -15.64
N ALA A 212 8.54 11.51 -14.46
CA ALA A 212 8.46 12.30 -13.23
C ALA A 212 9.84 12.63 -12.62
N GLY A 213 10.93 12.07 -13.14
CA GLY A 213 12.29 12.34 -12.69
C GLY A 213 12.83 11.37 -11.65
N MET A 214 12.19 10.21 -11.44
CA MET A 214 12.61 9.20 -10.45
C MET A 214 13.84 8.36 -10.87
N GLY A 215 14.45 8.69 -12.01
CA GLY A 215 15.56 7.94 -12.60
C GLY A 215 15.17 7.22 -13.89
N ALA A 216 16.13 6.58 -14.54
CA ALA A 216 15.85 5.78 -15.73
C ALA A 216 15.00 4.57 -15.35
N LYS A 217 14.14 4.12 -16.26
CA LYS A 217 13.24 2.98 -16.03
C LYS A 217 13.96 1.71 -15.54
N ALA A 218 15.20 1.48 -15.96
CA ALA A 218 16.01 0.33 -15.55
C ALA A 218 16.52 0.41 -14.09
N ASP A 219 16.58 1.62 -13.52
CA ASP A 219 17.06 1.87 -12.16
C ASP A 219 15.92 1.90 -11.12
N ILE A 220 14.66 1.99 -11.58
CA ILE A 220 13.48 1.99 -10.72
C ILE A 220 13.08 0.54 -10.42
N GLN A 221 13.11 0.18 -9.14
CA GLN A 221 12.67 -1.13 -8.70
C GLN A 221 11.14 -1.17 -8.56
N MET A 222 10.56 -2.33 -8.80
CA MET A 222 9.13 -2.58 -8.60
C MET A 222 8.93 -3.72 -7.62
N ILE A 223 7.86 -3.62 -6.82
CA ILE A 223 7.38 -4.68 -5.95
C ILE A 223 5.85 -4.73 -6.05
N SER A 224 5.25 -5.91 -5.89
CA SER A 224 3.79 -5.96 -5.78
C SER A 224 3.34 -5.41 -4.42
N GLU A 225 2.21 -4.71 -4.39
CA GLU A 225 1.61 -4.16 -3.16
C GLU A 225 1.43 -5.21 -2.05
N PRO A 226 0.83 -6.39 -2.33
CA PRO A 226 0.65 -7.39 -1.28
C PRO A 226 1.98 -8.07 -0.87
N GLU A 227 2.98 -8.18 -1.76
CA GLU A 227 4.35 -8.62 -1.38
C GLU A 227 5.02 -7.59 -0.47
N ALA A 228 4.96 -6.30 -0.81
CA ALA A 228 5.50 -5.23 0.02
C ALA A 228 4.86 -5.25 1.41
N ALA A 229 3.53 -5.37 1.47
CA ALA A 229 2.85 -5.48 2.74
C ALA A 229 3.25 -6.74 3.54
N ALA A 230 3.49 -7.88 2.87
CA ALA A 230 4.00 -9.08 3.53
C ALA A 230 5.41 -8.87 4.10
N VAL A 231 6.32 -8.28 3.31
CA VAL A 231 7.69 -7.95 3.71
C VAL A 231 7.71 -7.16 5.02
N TYR A 232 6.88 -6.12 5.09
CA TYR A 232 6.73 -5.31 6.30
C TYR A 232 6.12 -6.11 7.45
N THR A 233 4.98 -6.77 7.18
CA THR A 233 4.16 -7.32 8.24
C THR A 233 4.83 -8.50 8.93
N LEU A 234 5.57 -9.33 8.20
CA LEU A 234 6.27 -10.46 8.79
C LEU A 234 7.43 -10.06 9.70
N LYS A 235 7.99 -8.86 9.53
CA LYS A 235 8.95 -8.28 10.47
C LYS A 235 8.27 -7.63 11.67
N ALA A 236 7.11 -7.01 11.45
CA ALA A 236 6.38 -6.27 12.47
C ALA A 236 5.60 -7.18 13.43
N ILE A 237 5.00 -8.24 12.93
CA ILE A 237 4.25 -9.22 13.73
C ILE A 237 5.24 -10.29 14.16
N GLN A 238 5.68 -10.26 15.43
CA GLN A 238 6.38 -11.40 16.02
C GLN A 238 5.40 -12.58 16.04
N PRO A 239 5.59 -13.61 15.20
CA PRO A 239 4.60 -14.64 15.08
C PRO A 239 4.82 -15.66 16.19
N ASN A 240 4.28 -15.38 17.37
CA ASN A 240 4.33 -16.33 18.49
C ASN A 240 3.49 -17.60 18.22
N HIS A 241 2.63 -17.58 17.18
CA HIS A 241 1.75 -18.69 16.81
C HIS A 241 1.93 -19.22 15.37
N LEU A 242 2.85 -18.66 14.56
CA LEU A 242 3.12 -19.22 13.23
C LEU A 242 4.28 -20.21 13.29
N SER A 243 4.13 -21.33 12.59
CA SER A 243 5.17 -22.36 12.45
C SER A 243 5.69 -22.44 11.02
N ALA A 244 6.90 -22.97 10.85
CA ALA A 244 7.36 -23.35 9.52
C ALA A 244 6.41 -24.40 8.92
N GLY A 245 6.00 -24.19 7.67
CA GLY A 245 4.96 -24.97 6.98
C GLY A 245 3.58 -24.29 6.95
N ASP A 246 3.32 -23.35 7.84
CA ASP A 246 2.06 -22.60 7.87
C ASP A 246 1.97 -21.61 6.72
N ASN A 247 0.74 -21.36 6.28
CA ASN A 247 0.43 -20.37 5.27
C ASN A 247 -0.28 -19.18 5.92
N PHE A 248 0.00 -17.97 5.44
CA PHE A 248 -0.77 -16.79 5.77
C PHE A 248 -1.17 -16.06 4.49
N VAL A 249 -2.33 -15.42 4.53
CA VAL A 249 -2.85 -14.59 3.45
C VAL A 249 -2.67 -13.13 3.84
N VAL A 250 -1.98 -12.34 3.03
CA VAL A 250 -1.98 -10.89 3.18
C VAL A 250 -3.11 -10.33 2.34
N CYS A 251 -4.03 -9.62 2.98
CA CYS A 251 -5.16 -8.95 2.38
C CYS A 251 -4.93 -7.44 2.40
N ASP A 252 -4.40 -6.89 1.30
CA ASP A 252 -4.29 -5.45 1.11
C ASP A 252 -5.62 -4.88 0.65
N ALA A 253 -6.42 -4.44 1.61
CA ALA A 253 -7.71 -3.80 1.36
C ALA A 253 -7.50 -2.29 1.17
N GLY A 254 -7.38 -1.87 -0.09
CA GLY A 254 -7.13 -0.48 -0.49
C GLY A 254 -8.39 0.37 -0.70
N GLY A 255 -8.19 1.53 -1.34
CA GLY A 255 -9.29 2.42 -1.70
C GLY A 255 -10.03 1.99 -2.97
N GLY A 256 -9.30 1.55 -3.99
CA GLY A 256 -9.90 1.10 -5.26
C GLY A 256 -9.93 -0.41 -5.41
N THR A 257 -8.84 -1.08 -5.03
CA THR A 257 -8.65 -2.52 -5.17
C THR A 257 -8.52 -3.18 -3.81
N VAL A 258 -8.77 -4.48 -3.79
CA VAL A 258 -8.30 -5.39 -2.76
C VAL A 258 -7.43 -6.43 -3.42
N ASP A 259 -6.21 -6.58 -2.92
CA ASP A 259 -5.18 -7.46 -3.48
C ASP A 259 -4.73 -8.47 -2.42
N LEU A 260 -4.69 -9.74 -2.80
CA LEU A 260 -4.38 -10.86 -1.92
C LEU A 260 -3.13 -11.58 -2.41
N ILE A 261 -2.25 -11.95 -1.47
CA ILE A 261 -1.16 -12.88 -1.72
C ILE A 261 -1.06 -13.88 -0.57
N ALA A 262 -0.62 -15.09 -0.87
CA ALA A 262 -0.45 -16.13 0.12
C ALA A 262 0.99 -16.60 0.17
N TYR A 263 1.50 -16.79 1.38
CA TYR A 263 2.87 -17.21 1.62
C TYR A 263 2.94 -18.35 2.61
N LYS A 264 3.87 -19.27 2.36
CA LYS A 264 4.23 -20.38 3.22
C LYS A 264 5.51 -20.02 3.92
N ILE A 265 5.54 -20.20 5.23
CA ILE A 265 6.72 -19.95 6.04
C ILE A 265 7.67 -21.13 5.87
N LEU A 266 8.86 -20.89 5.31
CA LEU A 266 9.92 -21.87 5.18
C LEU A 266 10.80 -21.91 6.44
N SER A 267 11.08 -20.73 7.00
CA SER A 267 11.82 -20.56 8.24
C SER A 267 11.38 -19.28 8.94
N LEU A 268 11.42 -19.27 10.26
CA LEU A 268 11.15 -18.09 11.09
C LEU A 268 12.42 -17.30 11.42
N LYS A 269 13.59 -17.97 11.40
CA LYS A 269 14.89 -17.39 11.78
C LYS A 269 16.02 -17.99 10.92
N PRO A 270 16.59 -17.23 9.95
CA PRO A 270 16.02 -15.99 9.40
C PRO A 270 14.65 -16.26 8.77
N LEU A 271 13.77 -15.26 8.79
CA LEU A 271 12.46 -15.36 8.15
C LEU A 271 12.64 -15.63 6.65
N ARG A 272 12.00 -16.69 6.14
CA ARG A 272 11.97 -17.03 4.72
C ARG A 272 10.57 -17.49 4.36
N VAL A 273 10.05 -17.01 3.25
CA VAL A 273 8.74 -17.37 2.74
C VAL A 273 8.79 -17.74 1.26
N GLU A 274 7.81 -18.53 0.85
CA GLU A 274 7.55 -18.91 -0.54
C GLU A 274 6.10 -18.63 -0.88
N GLU A 275 5.83 -18.11 -2.08
CA GLU A 275 4.46 -17.88 -2.54
C GLU A 275 3.70 -19.22 -2.65
N SER A 276 2.54 -19.30 -2.01
CA SER A 276 1.74 -20.54 -1.90
C SER A 276 0.61 -20.63 -2.92
N ALA A 277 0.13 -19.47 -3.35
CA ALA A 277 -0.90 -19.34 -4.35
C ALA A 277 -0.70 -18.02 -5.11
N VAL A 278 -1.00 -18.07 -6.41
CA VAL A 278 -1.01 -16.88 -7.27
C VAL A 278 -1.90 -15.82 -6.62
N GLY A 279 -1.40 -14.59 -6.56
CA GLY A 279 -2.16 -13.48 -6.04
C GLY A 279 -3.49 -13.28 -6.77
N THR A 280 -4.54 -12.94 -6.02
CA THR A 280 -5.87 -12.62 -6.57
C THR A 280 -6.29 -11.25 -6.10
N GLY A 281 -7.19 -10.59 -6.82
CA GLY A 281 -7.69 -9.28 -6.39
C GLY A 281 -9.00 -8.92 -7.05
N GLY A 282 -9.58 -7.81 -6.59
CA GLY A 282 -10.85 -7.31 -7.10
C GLY A 282 -11.01 -5.80 -6.93
N LEU A 283 -11.87 -5.21 -7.75
CA LEU A 283 -12.28 -3.82 -7.62
C LEU A 283 -13.37 -3.70 -6.54
N CYS A 284 -13.00 -3.85 -5.27
CA CYS A 284 -13.91 -3.81 -4.14
C CYS A 284 -13.33 -3.02 -2.94
N GLY A 285 -12.54 -1.97 -3.23
CA GLY A 285 -11.97 -1.11 -2.19
C GLY A 285 -12.97 -0.13 -1.55
N SER A 286 -12.53 0.60 -0.52
CA SER A 286 -13.40 1.52 0.24
C SER A 286 -14.01 2.69 -0.55
N ALA A 287 -13.53 3.00 -1.75
CA ALA A 287 -14.14 4.00 -2.63
C ALA A 287 -15.56 3.58 -3.04
N PHE A 288 -15.82 2.27 -3.19
CA PHE A 288 -17.15 1.74 -3.50
C PHE A 288 -18.18 2.12 -2.43
N LEU A 289 -17.76 2.25 -1.17
CA LEU A 289 -18.62 2.71 -0.07
C LEU A 289 -19.10 4.14 -0.27
N ASN A 290 -18.28 5.01 -0.87
CA ASN A 290 -18.69 6.39 -1.16
C ASN A 290 -19.81 6.45 -2.21
N TYR A 291 -19.75 5.59 -3.22
CA TYR A 291 -20.75 5.53 -4.28
C TYR A 291 -22.04 4.88 -3.80
N ARG A 292 -21.94 3.85 -2.95
CA ARG A 292 -23.11 3.26 -2.30
C ARG A 292 -23.76 4.24 -1.31
N PHE A 293 -22.97 5.06 -0.63
CA PHE A 293 -23.49 6.18 0.16
C PHE A 293 -24.18 7.22 -0.73
N GLU A 294 -23.59 7.58 -1.88
CA GLU A 294 -24.21 8.48 -2.85
C GLU A 294 -25.55 7.98 -3.36
N GLU A 295 -25.63 6.70 -3.73
CA GLU A 295 -26.86 6.03 -4.12
C GLU A 295 -27.89 6.02 -2.98
N HIS A 296 -27.46 5.71 -1.75
CA HIS A 296 -28.33 5.75 -0.57
C HIS A 296 -28.96 7.14 -0.38
N VAL A 297 -28.16 8.21 -0.48
CA VAL A 297 -28.67 9.59 -0.35
C VAL A 297 -29.63 9.91 -1.49
N ARG A 298 -29.29 9.56 -2.73
CA ARG A 298 -30.13 9.78 -3.92
C ARG A 298 -31.50 9.10 -3.78
N ASP A 299 -31.51 7.86 -3.29
CA ASP A 299 -32.73 7.08 -3.15
C ASP A 299 -33.59 7.61 -1.99
N ARG A 300 -32.96 8.07 -0.89
CA ARG A 300 -33.65 8.67 0.27
C ARG A 300 -34.33 9.99 -0.04
N ILE A 301 -33.65 10.90 -0.74
CA ILE A 301 -34.15 12.27 -0.96
C ILE A 301 -34.85 12.45 -2.31
N GLY A 302 -34.84 11.41 -3.14
CA GLY A 302 -35.35 11.42 -4.50
C GLY A 302 -34.35 11.96 -5.53
N LYS A 303 -34.37 11.37 -6.72
CA LYS A 303 -33.42 11.67 -7.81
C LYS A 303 -33.39 13.15 -8.20
N GLU A 304 -34.54 13.79 -8.38
CA GLU A 304 -34.61 15.19 -8.82
C GLU A 304 -33.95 16.15 -7.81
N ARG A 305 -34.25 15.96 -6.51
CA ARG A 305 -33.68 16.76 -5.42
C ARG A 305 -32.17 16.52 -5.31
N PHE A 306 -31.74 15.28 -5.48
CA PHE A 306 -30.33 14.91 -5.47
C PHE A 306 -29.56 15.56 -6.63
N ASP A 307 -30.08 15.47 -7.86
CA ASP A 307 -29.47 16.07 -9.05
C ASP A 307 -29.39 17.60 -8.91
N GLU A 308 -30.45 18.23 -8.38
CA GLU A 308 -30.43 19.66 -8.06
C GLU A 308 -29.38 20.01 -7.00
N MET A 309 -29.24 19.20 -5.95
CA MET A 309 -28.22 19.41 -4.91
C MET A 309 -26.81 19.34 -5.51
N LYS A 310 -26.52 18.33 -6.33
CA LYS A 310 -25.21 18.18 -6.99
C LYS A 310 -24.88 19.36 -7.90
N LEU A 311 -25.86 19.85 -8.66
CA LEU A 311 -25.66 20.91 -9.65
C LEU A 311 -25.66 22.33 -9.05
N LYS A 312 -26.63 22.64 -8.20
CA LYS A 312 -26.86 24.01 -7.68
C LYS A 312 -26.33 24.22 -6.27
N LYS A 313 -26.17 23.16 -5.48
CA LYS A 313 -25.75 23.19 -4.08
C LYS A 313 -24.52 22.31 -3.83
N ALA A 314 -23.54 22.32 -4.74
CA ALA A 314 -22.38 21.43 -4.69
C ALA A 314 -21.67 21.39 -3.31
N LYS A 315 -21.59 22.54 -2.62
CA LYS A 315 -21.03 22.63 -1.25
C LYS A 315 -21.78 21.76 -0.23
N CYS A 316 -23.11 21.66 -0.35
CA CYS A 316 -23.94 20.81 0.51
C CYS A 316 -23.59 19.34 0.32
N TRP A 317 -23.52 18.87 -0.93
CA TRP A 317 -23.11 17.49 -1.23
C TRP A 317 -21.69 17.20 -0.73
N GLN A 318 -20.75 18.11 -1.01
CA GLN A 318 -19.34 17.92 -0.63
C GLN A 318 -19.15 17.87 0.89
N MET A 319 -19.96 18.61 1.65
CA MET A 319 -19.90 18.54 3.11
C MET A 319 -20.39 17.19 3.65
N GLY A 320 -21.53 16.69 3.13
CA GLY A 320 -22.04 15.37 3.50
C GLY A 320 -21.10 14.24 3.09
N LEU A 321 -20.56 14.28 1.86
CA LEU A 321 -19.59 13.30 1.38
C LEU A 321 -18.29 13.34 2.20
N ARG A 322 -17.77 14.54 2.51
CA ARG A 322 -16.57 14.67 3.35
C ARG A 322 -16.79 14.10 4.75
N TYR A 323 -17.93 14.40 5.38
CA TYR A 323 -18.26 13.85 6.69
C TYR A 323 -18.40 12.32 6.64
N TRP A 324 -19.01 11.79 5.58
CA TRP A 324 -19.03 10.35 5.32
C TRP A 324 -17.61 9.77 5.22
N GLU A 325 -16.73 10.36 4.41
CA GLU A 325 -15.39 9.85 4.15
C GLU A 325 -14.46 9.93 5.36
N GLU A 326 -14.48 11.05 6.09
CA GLU A 326 -13.56 11.33 7.20
C GLU A 326 -14.06 10.77 8.54
N PHE A 327 -15.38 10.66 8.73
CA PHE A 327 -15.96 10.24 10.00
C PHE A 327 -16.73 8.92 9.90
N VAL A 328 -17.83 8.88 9.15
CA VAL A 328 -18.75 7.72 9.19
C VAL A 328 -18.08 6.45 8.69
N LYS A 329 -17.45 6.52 7.51
CA LYS A 329 -16.81 5.38 6.84
C LYS A 329 -15.63 4.81 7.65
N ARG A 330 -14.86 5.69 8.31
CA ARG A 330 -13.66 5.31 9.06
C ARG A 330 -13.99 4.70 10.42
N ASN A 331 -15.04 5.20 11.08
CA ASN A 331 -15.35 4.85 12.46
C ASN A 331 -16.57 3.93 12.60
N PHE A 332 -17.16 3.45 11.50
CA PHE A 332 -18.36 2.63 11.59
C PHE A 332 -18.13 1.36 12.43
N ASN A 333 -18.94 1.23 13.47
CA ASN A 333 -19.02 0.09 14.35
C ASN A 333 -20.50 -0.20 14.63
N GLU A 334 -20.97 -1.40 14.26
CA GLU A 334 -22.38 -1.80 14.39
C GLU A 334 -22.83 -1.88 15.85
N GLU A 335 -21.92 -2.19 16.78
CA GLU A 335 -22.26 -2.35 18.21
C GLU A 335 -22.32 -1.02 18.97
N GLU A 336 -21.59 0.00 18.50
CA GLU A 336 -21.44 1.28 19.20
C GLU A 336 -22.36 2.37 18.64
N HIS A 337 -22.73 2.30 17.37
CA HIS A 337 -23.54 3.32 16.72
C HIS A 337 -25.00 2.90 16.66
N ALA A 338 -25.89 3.71 17.21
CA ALA A 338 -27.34 3.58 16.95
C ALA A 338 -27.71 4.33 15.67
N GLU A 339 -27.33 5.61 15.60
CA GLU A 339 -27.62 6.52 14.49
C GLU A 339 -26.46 7.51 14.28
N VAL A 340 -26.34 8.01 13.06
CA VAL A 340 -25.34 8.99 12.64
C VAL A 340 -26.01 10.10 11.84
N ASN A 341 -25.67 11.35 12.14
CA ASN A 341 -26.22 12.53 11.49
C ASN A 341 -25.23 13.08 10.45
N VAL A 342 -25.54 12.90 9.17
CA VAL A 342 -24.70 13.40 8.08
C VAL A 342 -25.16 14.79 7.64
N PRO A 343 -24.28 15.82 7.65
CA PRO A 343 -24.70 17.20 7.41
C PRO A 343 -25.04 17.47 5.94
N PHE A 344 -26.26 17.95 5.70
CA PHE A 344 -26.80 18.45 4.44
C PHE A 344 -27.62 19.73 4.65
N PRO A 345 -27.03 20.85 5.13
CA PRO A 345 -27.76 22.06 5.57
C PRO A 345 -28.47 22.80 4.43
N GLY A 346 -28.21 22.44 3.18
CA GLY A 346 -28.89 23.00 2.02
C GLY A 346 -30.20 22.29 1.69
N LEU A 347 -30.56 21.21 2.39
CA LEU A 347 -31.79 20.46 2.17
C LEU A 347 -32.86 20.87 3.21
N PRO A 348 -34.13 20.99 2.80
CA PRO A 348 -35.23 21.21 3.74
C PRO A 348 -35.49 19.95 4.57
N ASP A 349 -36.11 20.14 5.72
CA ASP A 349 -36.59 19.05 6.56
C ASP A 349 -37.61 18.20 5.80
N ASP A 350 -37.54 16.89 6.00
CA ASP A 350 -38.33 15.89 5.31
C ASP A 350 -38.31 14.60 6.14
N GLU A 351 -39.37 14.38 6.91
CA GLU A 351 -39.48 13.25 7.85
C GLU A 351 -39.40 11.89 7.15
N GLU A 352 -40.01 11.76 5.96
CA GLU A 352 -39.97 10.51 5.17
C GLU A 352 -38.56 10.22 4.67
N ALA A 353 -37.84 11.25 4.21
CA ALA A 353 -36.45 11.12 3.83
C ALA A 353 -35.50 11.04 5.04
N GLY A 354 -35.98 11.25 6.27
CA GLY A 354 -35.17 11.35 7.50
C GLY A 354 -34.19 12.53 7.47
N LEU A 355 -34.60 13.66 6.89
CA LEU A 355 -33.90 14.93 6.94
C LEU A 355 -34.48 15.78 8.07
N ASP A 356 -33.64 16.14 9.04
CA ASP A 356 -34.02 16.97 10.18
C ASP A 356 -32.91 17.98 10.49
N CYS A 357 -33.26 19.25 10.61
CA CYS A 357 -32.37 20.36 10.93
C CYS A 357 -31.11 20.42 10.03
N GLY A 358 -31.27 20.07 8.76
CA GLY A 358 -30.16 20.02 7.80
C GLY A 358 -29.21 18.83 7.97
N PHE A 359 -29.65 17.74 8.60
CA PHE A 359 -28.92 16.48 8.68
C PHE A 359 -29.74 15.33 8.10
N LEU A 360 -29.08 14.42 7.39
CA LEU A 360 -29.64 13.12 7.04
C LEU A 360 -29.34 12.15 8.18
N VAL A 361 -30.39 11.71 8.88
CA VAL A 361 -30.29 10.73 9.96
C VAL A 361 -30.15 9.34 9.34
N MET A 362 -29.09 8.63 9.72
CA MET A 362 -28.78 7.30 9.21
C MET A 362 -28.65 6.31 10.37
N THR A 363 -29.47 5.27 10.35
CA THR A 363 -29.38 4.15 11.31
C THR A 363 -28.14 3.30 11.01
N ALA A 364 -27.62 2.59 12.03
CA ALA A 364 -26.53 1.65 11.83
C ALA A 364 -26.85 0.56 10.80
N LYS A 365 -28.12 0.13 10.71
CA LYS A 365 -28.57 -0.81 9.67
C LYS A 365 -28.38 -0.24 8.27
N GLN A 366 -28.73 1.03 8.04
CA GLN A 366 -28.56 1.67 6.73
C GLN A 366 -27.09 1.83 6.35
N ILE A 367 -26.23 2.16 7.32
CA ILE A 367 -24.78 2.22 7.11
C ILE A 367 -24.25 0.81 6.80
N LYS A 368 -24.71 -0.21 7.52
CA LYS A 368 -24.40 -1.61 7.22
C LYS A 368 -24.80 -2.02 5.81
N ASP A 369 -25.99 -1.66 5.34
CA ASP A 369 -26.46 -1.97 3.98
C ASP A 369 -25.60 -1.31 2.88
N ILE A 370 -24.93 -0.19 3.21
CA ILE A 370 -23.91 0.42 2.35
C ILE A 370 -22.63 -0.43 2.33
N PHE A 371 -22.18 -0.91 3.49
CA PHE A 371 -20.94 -1.68 3.63
C PHE A 371 -21.02 -3.13 3.15
N GLU A 372 -22.13 -3.82 3.43
CA GLU A 372 -22.20 -5.27 3.38
C GLU A 372 -21.85 -5.85 2.00
N PRO A 373 -22.32 -5.30 0.85
CA PRO A 373 -21.96 -5.87 -0.44
C PRO A 373 -20.46 -5.80 -0.72
N VAL A 374 -19.81 -4.68 -0.39
CA VAL A 374 -18.37 -4.49 -0.60
C VAL A 374 -17.57 -5.40 0.33
N VAL A 375 -17.95 -5.46 1.61
CA VAL A 375 -17.26 -6.32 2.60
C VAL A 375 -17.45 -7.80 2.30
N LYS A 376 -18.63 -8.19 1.80
CA LYS A 376 -18.89 -9.56 1.35
C LYS A 376 -17.97 -9.95 0.19
N GLU A 377 -17.80 -9.08 -0.81
CA GLU A 377 -16.86 -9.33 -1.91
C GLU A 377 -15.43 -9.55 -1.40
N VAL A 378 -14.98 -8.75 -0.41
CA VAL A 378 -13.67 -8.95 0.23
C VAL A 378 -13.59 -10.31 0.94
N CYS A 379 -14.61 -10.68 1.71
CA CYS A 379 -14.65 -11.98 2.39
C CYS A 379 -14.61 -13.14 1.39
N ASP A 380 -15.38 -13.05 0.30
CA ASP A 380 -15.43 -14.06 -0.76
C ASP A 380 -14.06 -14.21 -1.45
N LEU A 381 -13.35 -13.10 -1.71
CA LEU A 381 -12.00 -13.13 -2.28
C LEU A 381 -11.00 -13.83 -1.33
N VAL A 382 -11.01 -13.48 -0.04
CA VAL A 382 -10.13 -14.11 0.95
C VAL A 382 -10.47 -15.59 1.10
N GLN A 383 -11.75 -15.94 1.11
CA GLN A 383 -12.22 -17.32 1.19
C GLN A 383 -11.72 -18.14 -0.01
N GLY A 384 -11.78 -17.57 -1.23
CA GLY A 384 -11.24 -18.20 -2.43
C GLY A 384 -9.75 -18.53 -2.33
N GLN A 385 -8.93 -17.61 -1.79
CA GLN A 385 -7.49 -17.87 -1.57
C GLN A 385 -7.27 -18.95 -0.50
N VAL A 386 -8.01 -18.90 0.61
CA VAL A 386 -7.93 -19.90 1.68
C VAL A 386 -8.28 -21.29 1.14
N ASP A 387 -9.37 -21.40 0.38
CA ASP A 387 -9.81 -22.67 -0.21
C ASP A 387 -8.81 -23.18 -1.24
N GLY A 388 -8.25 -22.30 -2.08
CA GLY A 388 -7.22 -22.66 -3.05
C GLY A 388 -5.97 -23.27 -2.40
N ILE A 389 -5.55 -22.77 -1.23
CA ILE A 389 -4.43 -23.31 -0.47
C ILE A 389 -4.80 -24.64 0.19
N ARG A 390 -5.98 -24.72 0.83
CA ARG A 390 -6.47 -25.94 1.50
C ARG A 390 -6.65 -27.10 0.52
N GLN A 391 -7.14 -26.83 -0.70
CA GLN A 391 -7.28 -27.84 -1.76
C GLN A 391 -5.94 -28.46 -2.16
N LYS A 392 -4.82 -27.73 -2.01
CA LYS A 392 -3.46 -28.21 -2.23
C LYS A 392 -2.84 -28.88 -0.98
N GLY A 393 -3.61 -29.05 0.09
CA GLY A 393 -3.14 -29.63 1.36
C GLY A 393 -2.38 -28.65 2.27
N GLY A 394 -2.42 -27.33 1.97
CA GLY A 394 -1.82 -26.31 2.81
C GLY A 394 -2.67 -25.96 4.03
N ILE A 395 -2.02 -25.59 5.14
CA ILE A 395 -2.68 -25.08 6.36
C ILE A 395 -2.62 -23.56 6.33
N VAL A 396 -3.77 -22.89 6.36
CA VAL A 396 -3.83 -21.42 6.50
C VAL A 396 -4.03 -21.08 7.97
N SER A 397 -3.01 -20.49 8.59
CA SER A 397 -3.01 -20.15 10.02
C SER A 397 -3.41 -18.71 10.28
N GLY A 398 -3.21 -17.81 9.31
CA GLY A 398 -3.51 -16.39 9.51
C GLY A 398 -3.92 -15.62 8.25
N ILE A 399 -4.69 -14.56 8.47
CA ILE A 399 -4.99 -13.50 7.51
C ILE A 399 -4.45 -12.20 8.09
N VAL A 400 -3.62 -11.51 7.33
CA VAL A 400 -3.04 -10.23 7.68
C VAL A 400 -3.77 -9.15 6.90
N LEU A 401 -4.54 -8.31 7.59
CA LEU A 401 -5.31 -7.23 6.99
C LEU A 401 -4.50 -5.92 6.98
N VAL A 402 -4.26 -5.38 5.80
CA VAL A 402 -3.49 -4.14 5.55
C VAL A 402 -4.25 -3.22 4.58
N GLY A 403 -3.68 -2.05 4.31
CA GLY A 403 -4.30 -1.08 3.41
C GLY A 403 -5.25 -0.12 4.12
N GLY A 404 -5.72 0.90 3.39
CA GLY A 404 -6.56 1.96 3.96
C GLY A 404 -7.96 1.48 4.36
N PHE A 405 -8.58 0.60 3.56
CA PHE A 405 -9.83 -0.05 3.94
C PHE A 405 -9.61 -1.14 4.99
N GLY A 406 -8.42 -1.76 5.00
CA GLY A 406 -8.03 -2.70 6.05
C GLY A 406 -8.06 -2.13 7.46
N GLN A 407 -8.01 -0.80 7.64
CA GLN A 407 -8.20 -0.14 8.93
C GLN A 407 -9.66 -0.11 9.43
N SER A 408 -10.63 -0.45 8.57
CA SER A 408 -12.04 -0.44 8.95
C SER A 408 -12.33 -1.49 10.02
N ASN A 409 -12.84 -1.04 11.17
CA ASN A 409 -13.25 -1.94 12.25
C ASN A 409 -14.34 -2.92 11.79
N TYR A 410 -15.29 -2.44 10.98
CA TYR A 410 -16.33 -3.28 10.41
C TYR A 410 -15.75 -4.39 9.51
N LEU A 411 -14.84 -4.06 8.58
CA LEU A 411 -14.19 -5.08 7.74
C LEU A 411 -13.41 -6.11 8.57
N TYR A 412 -12.61 -5.64 9.54
CA TYR A 412 -11.86 -6.52 10.45
C TYR A 412 -12.78 -7.48 11.20
N THR A 413 -13.87 -6.96 11.80
CA THR A 413 -14.81 -7.76 12.59
C THR A 413 -15.57 -8.76 11.73
N ARG A 414 -15.94 -8.40 10.50
CA ARG A 414 -16.60 -9.31 9.55
C ARG A 414 -15.67 -10.44 9.12
N LEU A 415 -14.42 -10.14 8.75
CA LEU A 415 -13.40 -11.16 8.44
C LEU A 415 -13.16 -12.07 9.64
N LYS A 416 -12.95 -11.51 10.83
CA LYS A 416 -12.75 -12.28 12.06
C LYS A 416 -13.93 -13.20 12.33
N SER A 417 -15.16 -12.71 12.22
CA SER A 417 -16.36 -13.52 12.42
C SER A 417 -16.51 -14.61 11.35
N HIS A 418 -16.07 -14.35 10.12
CA HIS A 418 -16.14 -15.30 9.02
C HIS A 418 -15.12 -16.45 9.18
N PHE A 419 -13.90 -16.14 9.58
CA PHE A 419 -12.76 -17.08 9.55
C PHE A 419 -12.39 -17.69 10.91
N ASN A 420 -12.79 -17.06 12.02
CA ASN A 420 -12.43 -17.50 13.38
C ASN A 420 -13.47 -18.46 14.00
N THR A 421 -14.39 -19.03 13.20
CA THR A 421 -15.54 -19.82 13.68
C THR A 421 -15.28 -21.32 13.84
N ALA A 422 -14.03 -21.77 13.90
CA ALA A 422 -13.77 -23.16 14.26
C ALA A 422 -14.01 -23.40 15.75
N ALA A 423 -14.82 -24.42 16.07
CA ALA A 423 -14.85 -24.95 17.43
C ALA A 423 -13.42 -25.41 17.82
N PRO A 424 -12.96 -25.14 19.05
CA PRO A 424 -11.67 -25.64 19.49
C PRO A 424 -11.63 -27.17 19.34
N PRO A 425 -10.52 -27.75 18.86
CA PRO A 425 -10.43 -29.19 18.70
C PRO A 425 -10.68 -29.88 20.05
N PRO A 426 -11.43 -31.00 20.08
CA PRO A 426 -11.66 -31.73 21.32
C PRO A 426 -10.32 -32.12 21.95
N TYR A 427 -10.14 -31.79 23.22
CA TYR A 427 -8.90 -32.03 23.97
C TYR A 427 -8.59 -33.54 24.00
N SER A 428 -7.49 -33.94 23.37
CA SER A 428 -6.92 -35.29 23.55
C SER A 428 -5.41 -35.22 23.52
N GLU A 429 -4.75 -35.92 24.45
CA GLU A 429 -3.30 -35.90 24.70
C GLU A 429 -2.40 -36.41 23.54
N ARG A 430 -2.97 -36.82 22.40
CA ARG A 430 -2.22 -37.28 21.21
C ARG A 430 -2.85 -36.77 19.91
N PRO A 431 -2.08 -36.08 19.04
CA PRO A 431 -2.56 -35.70 17.71
C PRO A 431 -2.79 -36.96 16.87
N THR A 432 -4.02 -37.20 16.44
CA THR A 432 -4.35 -38.28 15.48
C THR A 432 -4.31 -37.73 14.05
N HIS A 433 -4.10 -38.60 13.04
CA HIS A 433 -4.21 -38.20 11.63
C HIS A 433 -5.56 -37.49 11.32
N ALA A 434 -6.63 -37.87 12.01
CA ALA A 434 -7.94 -37.23 11.90
C ALA A 434 -7.96 -35.78 12.40
N GLN A 435 -7.18 -35.42 13.42
CA GLN A 435 -7.06 -34.04 13.91
C GLN A 435 -6.25 -33.17 12.96
N ALA A 436 -5.20 -33.70 12.34
CA ALA A 436 -4.47 -32.98 11.28
C ALA A 436 -5.38 -32.70 10.08
N THR A 437 -6.20 -33.67 9.66
CA THR A 437 -7.20 -33.47 8.59
C THR A 437 -8.30 -32.48 9.01
N ALA A 438 -8.76 -32.51 10.26
CA ALA A 438 -9.75 -31.57 10.78
C ALA A 438 -9.21 -30.12 10.90
N LEU A 439 -7.94 -29.94 11.25
CA LEU A 439 -7.26 -28.63 11.24
C LEU A 439 -7.05 -28.13 9.81
N MET A 440 -6.74 -29.02 8.86
CA MET A 440 -6.61 -28.68 7.43
C MET A 440 -7.94 -28.29 6.79
N GLN A 441 -9.06 -28.88 7.22
CA GLN A 441 -10.39 -28.59 6.65
C GLN A 441 -11.14 -27.47 7.39
N ASN A 442 -11.02 -27.39 8.72
CA ASN A 442 -11.83 -26.53 9.60
C ASN A 442 -11.01 -25.79 10.67
N GLY A 443 -9.68 -25.63 10.53
CA GLY A 443 -8.90 -24.83 11.48
C GLY A 443 -9.35 -23.36 11.50
N SER A 444 -9.45 -22.76 12.69
CA SER A 444 -9.67 -21.31 12.84
C SER A 444 -8.51 -20.57 12.20
N VAL A 445 -8.81 -19.58 11.36
CA VAL A 445 -7.77 -18.72 10.77
C VAL A 445 -7.74 -17.41 11.56
N GLU A 446 -6.58 -17.08 12.13
CA GLU A 446 -6.42 -15.87 12.93
C GLU A 446 -6.40 -14.64 12.02
N VAL A 447 -7.25 -13.65 12.30
CA VAL A 447 -7.25 -12.37 11.58
C VAL A 447 -6.46 -11.34 12.37
N MET A 448 -5.34 -10.91 11.79
CA MET A 448 -4.38 -9.98 12.37
C MET A 448 -4.35 -8.66 11.61
N GLN A 449 -4.04 -7.57 12.30
CA GLN A 449 -3.82 -6.25 11.70
C GLN A 449 -2.57 -5.64 12.34
N PRO A 450 -1.51 -5.34 11.58
CA PRO A 450 -0.31 -4.71 12.12
C PRO A 450 -0.58 -3.25 12.50
N VAL A 451 0.15 -2.72 13.48
CA VAL A 451 0.00 -1.34 13.99
C VAL A 451 0.02 -0.29 12.87
N ASN A 452 0.91 -0.47 11.87
CA ASN A 452 1.06 0.46 10.76
C ASN A 452 0.43 -0.05 9.45
N ALA A 453 -0.69 -0.77 9.53
CA ALA A 453 -1.41 -1.40 8.40
C ALA A 453 -1.59 -0.50 7.17
N TRP A 454 -1.90 0.80 7.36
CA TRP A 454 -2.09 1.71 6.22
C TRP A 454 -0.80 2.02 5.47
N THR A 455 0.33 2.02 6.16
CA THR A 455 1.67 2.28 5.58
C THR A 455 2.46 1.00 5.32
N ALA A 456 1.87 -0.18 5.53
CA ALA A 456 2.57 -1.46 5.40
C ALA A 456 3.20 -1.62 4.01
N VAL A 457 2.46 -1.29 2.95
CA VAL A 457 2.90 -1.35 1.56
C VAL A 457 4.13 -0.46 1.32
N VAL A 458 4.06 0.84 1.67
CA VAL A 458 5.17 1.77 1.42
C VAL A 458 6.40 1.45 2.27
N ARG A 459 6.22 0.98 3.51
CA ARG A 459 7.32 0.50 4.35
C ARG A 459 7.95 -0.76 3.77
N GLY A 460 7.12 -1.66 3.25
CA GLY A 460 7.54 -2.86 2.54
C GLY A 460 8.41 -2.56 1.33
N ALA A 461 8.05 -1.54 0.54
CA ALA A 461 8.82 -1.09 -0.61
C ALA A 461 10.23 -0.62 -0.20
N VAL A 462 10.34 0.11 0.90
CA VAL A 462 11.65 0.50 1.45
C VAL A 462 12.46 -0.71 1.89
N LEU A 463 11.84 -1.64 2.63
CA LEU A 463 12.50 -2.86 3.11
C LEU A 463 12.98 -3.74 1.95
N ARG A 464 12.22 -3.79 0.84
CA ARG A 464 12.61 -4.46 -0.41
C ARG A 464 13.89 -3.85 -0.99
N GLY A 465 14.00 -2.52 -1.02
CA GLY A 465 15.20 -1.85 -1.53
C GLY A 465 16.42 -2.06 -0.64
N LEU A 466 16.23 -2.29 0.67
CA LEU A 466 17.31 -2.57 1.61
C LEU A 466 17.88 -3.98 1.46
N GLU A 467 17.01 -4.98 1.37
CA GLU A 467 17.38 -6.40 1.50
C GLU A 467 17.34 -7.20 0.20
N GLY A 468 16.83 -6.62 -0.89
CA GLY A 468 16.54 -7.37 -2.11
C GLY A 468 15.33 -8.30 -1.91
N SER A 469 15.24 -9.38 -2.70
CA SER A 469 14.08 -10.28 -2.64
C SER A 469 14.09 -11.17 -1.41
N MET A 470 13.12 -10.98 -0.51
CA MET A 470 12.87 -11.92 0.59
C MET A 470 12.06 -13.16 0.14
N VAL A 471 11.40 -13.07 -1.01
CA VAL A 471 10.61 -14.16 -1.60
C VAL A 471 11.52 -14.95 -2.53
N ARG A 472 11.63 -16.26 -2.30
CA ARG A 472 12.18 -17.19 -3.29
C ARG A 472 11.08 -17.54 -4.29
N ALA A 473 11.35 -17.34 -5.57
CA ALA A 473 10.45 -17.80 -6.62
C ALA A 473 10.43 -19.34 -6.64
N VAL A 474 9.27 -19.94 -6.93
CA VAL A 474 9.08 -21.40 -7.00
C VAL A 474 10.11 -22.07 -7.93
N LEU A 475 10.60 -21.33 -8.94
CA LEU A 475 11.63 -21.78 -9.89
C LEU A 475 12.99 -22.09 -9.22
N GLU A 476 13.44 -21.32 -8.23
CA GLU A 476 14.71 -21.59 -7.51
C GLU A 476 14.66 -22.85 -6.64
N SER A 477 13.46 -23.33 -6.32
CA SER A 477 13.29 -24.55 -5.52
C SER A 477 13.28 -25.83 -6.39
N ALA A 478 12.86 -25.70 -7.65
CA ALA A 478 12.72 -26.82 -8.59
C ALA A 478 14.02 -27.15 -9.33
N VAL A 479 14.91 -26.18 -9.47
CA VAL A 479 16.18 -26.33 -10.14
C VAL A 479 17.22 -25.65 -9.25
N GLY A 480 18.21 -26.39 -8.75
CA GLY A 480 19.36 -25.81 -8.05
C GLY A 480 20.15 -24.86 -8.97
N GLU A 481 21.34 -24.41 -8.59
CA GLU A 481 22.25 -23.78 -9.57
C GLU A 481 22.37 -24.68 -10.81
N VAL A 482 21.90 -24.18 -11.96
CA VAL A 482 21.87 -24.92 -13.22
C VAL A 482 22.61 -24.12 -14.27
N ASP A 483 23.77 -24.66 -14.64
CA ASP A 483 24.65 -24.08 -15.66
C ASP A 483 24.21 -24.45 -17.09
N ASP A 484 23.14 -25.27 -17.21
CA ASP A 484 22.61 -25.80 -18.46
C ASP A 484 21.08 -25.61 -18.58
N LEU A 485 20.64 -24.66 -19.40
CA LEU A 485 19.21 -24.43 -19.72
C LEU A 485 18.50 -25.68 -20.27
N GLY A 486 19.22 -26.64 -20.84
CA GLY A 486 18.67 -27.92 -21.30
C GLY A 486 18.20 -28.85 -20.17
N ALA A 487 18.65 -28.62 -18.94
CA ALA A 487 18.28 -29.39 -17.75
C ALA A 487 17.01 -28.86 -17.06
N VAL A 488 16.49 -27.69 -17.46
CA VAL A 488 15.27 -27.11 -16.87
C VAL A 488 14.05 -27.92 -17.31
N PRO A 489 13.22 -28.44 -16.36
CA PRO A 489 12.01 -29.19 -16.70
C PRO A 489 11.09 -28.42 -17.65
N LYS A 490 10.70 -29.05 -18.77
CA LYS A 490 9.80 -28.44 -19.77
C LYS A 490 8.44 -27.99 -19.21
N SER A 491 8.02 -28.55 -18.09
CA SER A 491 6.80 -28.13 -17.36
C SER A 491 6.87 -26.73 -16.77
N LEU A 492 8.07 -26.13 -16.67
CA LEU A 492 8.28 -24.78 -16.16
C LEU A 492 8.24 -23.71 -17.26
N PHE A 493 8.22 -24.12 -18.53
CA PHE A 493 8.13 -23.20 -19.66
C PHE A 493 6.67 -22.89 -19.97
N THR A 494 6.37 -21.61 -20.17
CA THR A 494 5.08 -21.14 -20.67
C THR A 494 5.15 -21.09 -22.19
N ARG A 495 4.32 -21.89 -22.88
CA ARG A 495 4.22 -21.82 -24.33
C ARG A 495 3.44 -20.58 -24.76
N LEU A 496 4.08 -19.71 -25.52
CA LEU A 496 3.51 -18.48 -26.05
C LEU A 496 3.38 -18.56 -27.57
N THR A 497 2.29 -18.00 -28.10
CA THR A 497 2.04 -17.91 -29.54
C THR A 497 2.02 -16.45 -29.95
N THR A 498 2.89 -16.08 -30.90
CA THR A 498 2.91 -14.74 -31.46
C THR A 498 1.63 -14.44 -32.25
N THR A 499 1.34 -13.17 -32.50
CA THR A 499 0.26 -12.72 -33.39
C THR A 499 0.40 -13.21 -34.84
N ARG A 500 1.57 -13.76 -35.21
CA ARG A 500 1.85 -14.39 -36.50
C ARG A 500 1.81 -15.93 -36.45
N GLY A 501 1.34 -16.53 -35.35
CA GLY A 501 1.17 -17.98 -35.21
C GLY A 501 2.44 -18.75 -34.91
N VAL A 502 3.55 -18.09 -34.60
CA VAL A 502 4.80 -18.74 -34.18
C VAL A 502 4.73 -19.06 -32.70
N GLU A 503 4.89 -20.34 -32.35
CA GLU A 503 4.97 -20.80 -30.96
C GLU A 503 6.42 -20.82 -30.46
N PHE A 504 6.63 -20.39 -29.22
CA PHE A 504 7.90 -20.52 -28.52
C PHE A 504 7.67 -20.75 -27.03
N ASP A 505 8.60 -21.45 -26.39
CA ASP A 505 8.55 -21.76 -24.97
C ASP A 505 9.31 -20.65 -24.21
N ASN A 506 8.61 -19.91 -23.33
CA ASN A 506 9.18 -18.84 -22.51
C ASN A 506 9.44 -19.33 -21.08
N LEU A 507 10.61 -19.05 -20.55
CA LEU A 507 10.95 -19.28 -19.14
C LEU A 507 11.19 -17.91 -18.50
N ASP A 508 10.35 -17.50 -17.56
CA ASP A 508 10.55 -16.25 -16.81
C ASP A 508 11.58 -16.50 -15.70
N PHE A 509 12.79 -15.95 -15.85
CA PHE A 509 13.82 -16.00 -14.82
C PHE A 509 14.69 -14.73 -14.84
N THR A 510 15.41 -14.50 -13.74
CA THR A 510 16.42 -13.42 -13.63
C THR A 510 17.80 -14.05 -13.78
N LEU A 511 18.62 -13.55 -14.71
CA LEU A 511 19.96 -14.09 -14.99
C LEU A 511 21.00 -13.18 -14.31
N GLU A 512 21.60 -13.62 -13.21
CA GLU A 512 22.79 -12.98 -12.63
C GLU A 512 24.05 -13.58 -13.28
N MET A 513 24.65 -12.86 -14.22
CA MET A 513 25.86 -13.30 -14.91
C MET A 513 27.10 -12.75 -14.19
N VAL A 514 27.81 -13.62 -13.47
CA VAL A 514 29.12 -13.28 -12.88
C VAL A 514 30.19 -13.56 -13.94
N VAL A 515 30.71 -12.50 -14.57
CA VAL A 515 31.87 -12.61 -15.47
C VAL A 515 33.13 -12.68 -14.61
N GLU A 516 33.65 -13.87 -14.39
CA GLU A 516 35.03 -14.02 -13.91
C GLU A 516 35.97 -13.53 -15.00
N SER A 517 36.87 -12.61 -14.65
CA SER A 517 37.83 -12.01 -15.59
C SER A 517 38.62 -13.10 -16.30
N ALA A 518 38.66 -13.05 -17.63
CA ALA A 518 39.56 -13.87 -18.43
C ALA A 518 41.02 -13.62 -17.98
N GLY A 519 41.69 -14.68 -17.55
CA GLY A 519 43.13 -14.69 -17.26
C GLY A 519 43.98 -14.56 -18.52
#